data_AF-A0A535T309-F1
#
_entry.id   AF-A0A535T309-F1
#
_cell.length_a   1.000
_cell.length_b   1.000
_cell.length_c   1.000
_cell.angle_alpha   90.00
_cell.angle_beta   90.00
_cell.angle_gamma   90.00
#
_symmetry.space_group_name_H-M   'P 1'
#
loop_
_entity.id
_entity.type
_entity.pdbx_description
1 polymer ?
#
loop_
_entity_poly.entity_id
_entity_poly.type
_entity_poly.pdbx_seq_one_letter_code
_entity_poly.pdbx_strand_id
1 'polypeptide(L)'
;ENVGLIVLDYLQLMQGRHRGDDSNRVQEVSQISRSLKALARELKVPVLAISQLSRAPEQRPDKRPILSDLRESGSLEQDADVVLFIFRPEYYKPEEKPGRAEIIIAKHRNGPTGMIELLFRRDQTLFYNLESRRPEPEHAQAPST
;
A
#
# COMPACT_ATOMS: atom_id res chain seq x y z
N GLU A 1 24.09 4.99 -15.32
CA GLU A 1 23.12 3.99 -14.83
C GLU A 1 21.81 4.70 -14.56
N ASN A 2 20.67 4.12 -14.97
CA ASN A 2 19.35 4.75 -14.80
C ASN A 2 18.63 4.17 -13.57
N VAL A 3 18.03 5.04 -12.76
CA VAL A 3 17.20 4.66 -11.62
C VAL A 3 15.94 3.95 -12.12
N GLY A 4 15.60 2.80 -11.56
CA GLY A 4 14.42 2.01 -11.95
C GLY A 4 13.25 2.03 -10.95
N LEU A 5 13.51 2.40 -9.69
CA LEU A 5 12.53 2.48 -8.60
C LEU A 5 13.09 3.38 -7.50
N ILE A 6 12.23 4.20 -6.89
CA ILE A 6 12.56 4.95 -5.68
C ILE A 6 11.70 4.41 -4.54
N VAL A 7 12.33 4.07 -3.41
CA VAL A 7 11.65 3.62 -2.19
C VAL A 7 11.93 4.61 -1.07
N LEU A 8 10.88 5.07 -0.38
CA LEU A 8 10.97 5.96 0.79
C LEU A 8 10.39 5.27 2.02
N ASP A 9 11.25 5.06 3.03
CA ASP A 9 10.90 4.51 4.35
C ASP A 9 11.29 5.52 5.45
N TYR A 10 10.39 6.34 5.99
CA TYR A 10 8.96 6.50 5.66
C TYR A 10 8.60 8.00 5.55
N LEU A 11 7.47 8.31 4.90
CA LEU A 11 7.07 9.66 4.48
C LEU A 11 7.08 10.70 5.61
N GLN A 12 6.68 10.30 6.81
CA GLN A 12 6.56 11.19 7.95
C GLN A 12 7.93 11.70 8.47
N LEU A 13 9.06 11.12 8.07
CA LEU A 13 10.38 11.68 8.38
C LEU A 13 10.80 12.80 7.43
N MET A 14 10.12 12.96 6.29
CA MET A 14 10.40 14.04 5.36
C MET A 14 9.99 15.38 5.96
N GLN A 15 10.89 16.35 5.81
CA GLN A 15 10.68 17.73 6.26
C GLN A 15 10.40 18.62 5.05
N GLY A 16 9.38 19.47 5.19
CA GLY A 16 9.09 20.56 4.27
C GLY A 16 10.17 21.64 4.31
N ARG A 17 10.19 22.49 3.28
CA ARG A 17 11.17 23.58 3.13
C ARG A 17 11.03 24.72 4.16
N HIS A 18 10.05 24.68 5.07
CA HIS A 18 9.76 25.79 5.99
C HIS A 18 10.39 25.57 7.36
N ARG A 19 11.43 26.37 7.68
CA ARG A 19 12.12 26.46 8.98
C ARG A 19 11.41 27.40 9.99
N GLY A 20 10.10 27.58 9.88
CA GLY A 20 9.33 28.48 10.73
C GLY A 20 8.22 27.73 11.44
N ASP A 21 8.18 27.89 12.77
CA ASP A 21 7.16 27.39 13.69
C ASP A 21 5.74 27.55 13.09
N ASP A 22 4.92 26.50 13.22
CA ASP A 22 3.47 26.48 12.94
C ASP A 22 2.99 26.04 11.53
N SER A 23 3.80 25.31 10.75
CA SER A 23 3.27 24.65 9.54
C SER A 23 2.37 23.47 9.90
N ASN A 24 1.08 23.57 9.58
CA ASN A 24 0.12 22.48 9.73
C ASN A 24 0.64 21.23 9.02
N ARG A 25 0.89 20.16 9.78
CA ARG A 25 1.43 18.88 9.30
C ARG A 25 0.70 18.34 8.06
N VAL A 26 -0.61 18.55 7.98
CA VAL A 26 -1.43 18.16 6.82
C VAL A 26 -0.96 18.85 5.54
N GLN A 27 -0.61 20.15 5.61
CA GLN A 27 -0.10 20.89 4.46
C GLN A 27 1.29 20.40 4.03
N GLU A 28 2.16 20.10 4.99
CA GLU A 28 3.49 19.56 4.74
C GLU A 28 3.43 18.21 4.01
N VAL A 29 2.64 17.26 4.53
CA VAL A 29 2.43 15.96 3.87
C VAL A 29 1.83 16.14 2.47
N SER A 30 0.91 17.08 2.31
CA SER A 30 0.34 17.41 1.00
C SER A 30 1.37 17.96 0.02
N GLN A 31 2.33 18.78 0.48
CA GLN A 31 3.42 19.26 -0.34
C GLN A 31 4.36 18.11 -0.75
N ILE A 32 4.77 17.28 0.22
CA ILE A 32 5.63 16.12 -0.02
C ILE A 32 4.99 15.19 -1.06
N SER A 33 3.73 14.84 -0.88
CA SER A 33 2.95 13.98 -1.78
C SER A 33 2.98 14.47 -3.24
N ARG A 34 2.65 15.75 -3.46
CA ARG A 34 2.69 16.36 -4.80
C ARG A 34 4.10 16.39 -5.39
N SER A 35 5.11 16.72 -4.58
CA SER A 35 6.51 16.72 -5.01
C SER A 35 6.97 15.33 -5.43
N LEU A 36 6.61 14.27 -4.70
CA LEU A 36 6.92 12.89 -5.08
C LEU A 36 6.21 12.48 -6.36
N LYS A 37 4.94 12.87 -6.54
CA LYS A 37 4.20 12.60 -7.78
C LYS A 37 4.82 13.31 -8.99
N ALA A 38 5.26 14.56 -8.81
CA ALA A 38 5.97 15.30 -9.85
C ALA A 38 7.31 14.63 -10.20
N LEU A 39 8.09 14.25 -9.18
CA LEU A 39 9.37 13.53 -9.35
C LEU A 39 9.19 12.21 -10.13
N ALA A 40 8.18 11.41 -9.77
CA ALA A 40 7.86 10.16 -10.45
C ALA A 40 7.56 10.38 -11.94
N ARG A 41 6.83 11.45 -12.27
CA ARG A 41 6.48 11.81 -13.66
C ARG A 41 7.68 12.35 -14.44
N GLU A 42 8.51 13.16 -13.81
CA GLU A 42 9.70 13.77 -14.42
C GLU A 42 10.75 12.71 -14.75
N LEU A 43 11.08 11.86 -13.77
CA LEU A 43 12.05 10.79 -13.94
C LEU A 43 11.48 9.57 -14.67
N LYS A 44 10.15 9.49 -14.82
CA LYS A 44 9.43 8.33 -15.38
C LYS A 44 9.76 7.03 -14.65
N VAL A 45 9.89 7.09 -13.33
CA VAL A 45 10.17 5.94 -12.47
C VAL A 45 9.05 5.77 -11.45
N PRO A 46 8.70 4.53 -11.06
CA PRO A 46 7.80 4.30 -9.95
C PRO A 46 8.40 4.81 -8.64
N VAL A 47 7.55 5.37 -7.78
CA VAL A 47 7.90 5.80 -6.43
C VAL A 47 7.02 5.04 -5.45
N LEU A 48 7.65 4.22 -4.60
CA LEU A 48 7.01 3.53 -3.49
C LEU A 48 7.31 4.30 -2.21
N ALA A 49 6.26 4.80 -1.55
CA ALA A 49 6.41 5.56 -0.32
C ALA A 49 5.64 4.87 0.81
N ILE A 50 6.32 4.61 1.92
CA ILE A 50 5.73 4.00 3.11
C ILE A 50 5.12 5.12 3.96
N SER A 51 3.87 4.94 4.37
CA SER A 51 3.18 5.85 5.29
C SER A 51 2.70 5.08 6.51
N GLN A 52 2.89 5.66 7.69
CA GLN A 52 2.25 5.19 8.90
C GLN A 52 0.76 5.57 8.91
N LEU A 53 -0.07 4.66 9.40
CA LEU A 53 -1.50 4.90 9.61
C LEU A 53 -1.75 5.63 10.92
N SER A 54 -2.90 6.30 11.01
CA SER A 54 -3.42 6.71 12.31
C SER A 54 -3.77 5.50 13.20
N ARG A 55 -3.98 5.73 14.50
CA ARG A 55 -4.42 4.68 15.44
C ARG A 55 -5.91 4.33 15.35
N ALA A 56 -6.64 4.92 14.41
CA ALA A 56 -8.08 4.70 14.24
C ALA A 56 -8.48 3.22 14.02
N PRO A 57 -7.72 2.39 13.27
CA PRO A 57 -8.03 0.96 13.12
C PRO A 57 -8.12 0.21 14.45
N GLU A 58 -7.30 0.59 15.44
CA GLU A 58 -7.25 -0.07 16.74
C GLU A 58 -8.53 0.11 17.56
N GLN A 59 -9.37 1.09 17.24
CA GLN A 59 -10.61 1.37 17.96
C GLN A 59 -11.83 0.69 17.30
N ARG A 60 -11.72 0.27 16.04
CA ARG A 60 -12.82 -0.37 15.31
C ARG A 60 -12.94 -1.86 15.65
N PRO A 61 -14.13 -2.47 15.55
CA PRO A 61 -14.27 -3.93 15.63
C PRO A 61 -13.47 -4.65 14.54
N ASP A 62 -13.57 -4.16 13.29
CA ASP A 62 -12.70 -4.60 12.19
C ASP A 62 -11.45 -3.72 12.13
N LYS A 63 -10.31 -4.38 12.35
CA LYS A 63 -8.98 -3.75 12.40
C LYS A 63 -8.37 -3.53 11.01
N ARG A 64 -9.06 -3.95 9.94
CA ARG A 64 -8.60 -3.72 8.58
C ARG A 64 -8.45 -2.22 8.29
N PRO A 65 -7.29 -1.79 7.75
CA PRO A 65 -7.10 -0.42 7.32
C PRO A 65 -8.02 -0.03 6.16
N ILE A 66 -8.44 1.23 6.17
CA ILE A 66 -9.25 1.87 5.13
C ILE A 66 -8.62 3.22 4.77
N LEU A 67 -9.02 3.81 3.63
CA LEU A 67 -8.43 5.06 3.12
C LEU A 67 -8.50 6.21 4.14
N SER A 68 -9.59 6.31 4.91
CA SER A 68 -9.73 7.34 5.95
C SER A 68 -8.72 7.22 7.09
N ASP A 69 -8.02 6.09 7.23
CA ASP A 69 -6.95 5.93 8.23
C ASP A 69 -5.68 6.73 7.88
N LEU A 70 -5.57 7.20 6.64
CA LEU A 70 -4.60 8.20 6.17
C LEU A 70 -4.98 9.63 6.61
N ARG A 71 -5.76 9.81 7.69
CA ARG A 71 -6.46 11.05 8.07
C ARG A 71 -5.62 12.34 8.04
N GLU A 72 -4.33 12.28 8.38
CA GLU A 72 -3.41 13.43 8.34
C GLU A 72 -2.78 13.66 6.96
N SER A 73 -3.26 12.92 5.96
CA SER A 73 -2.64 12.71 4.66
C SER A 73 -3.69 12.44 3.58
N GLY A 74 -4.86 13.08 3.65
CA GLY A 74 -5.89 12.96 2.60
C GLY A 74 -5.37 13.32 1.19
N SER A 75 -4.31 14.12 1.12
CA SER A 75 -3.54 14.37 -0.11
C SER A 75 -2.82 13.14 -0.65
N LEU A 76 -2.28 12.26 0.20
CA LEU A 76 -1.70 10.98 -0.24
C LEU A 76 -2.76 10.11 -0.92
N GLU A 77 -3.96 10.04 -0.35
CA GLU A 77 -5.06 9.32 -0.98
C GLU A 77 -5.34 9.91 -2.36
N GLN A 78 -5.40 11.23 -2.51
CA GLN A 78 -5.70 11.88 -3.79
C GLN A 78 -4.57 11.69 -4.80
N ASP A 79 -3.33 11.96 -4.44
CA ASP A 79 -2.18 12.03 -5.35
C ASP A 79 -1.69 10.64 -5.78
N ALA A 80 -1.78 9.63 -4.90
CA ALA A 80 -1.30 8.28 -5.19
C ALA A 80 -2.05 7.65 -6.37
N ASP A 81 -1.33 6.88 -7.19
CA ASP A 81 -1.95 6.05 -8.23
C ASP A 81 -2.51 4.75 -7.65
N VAL A 82 -1.80 4.17 -6.69
CA VAL A 82 -2.15 2.93 -6.00
C VAL A 82 -1.96 3.15 -4.49
N VAL A 83 -2.91 2.69 -3.69
CA VAL A 83 -2.78 2.63 -2.22
C VAL A 83 -2.93 1.18 -1.81
N LEU A 84 -1.88 0.67 -1.15
CA LEU A 84 -1.83 -0.69 -0.61
C LEU A 84 -1.79 -0.61 0.91
N PHE A 85 -2.64 -1.38 1.56
CA PHE A 85 -2.52 -1.64 3.00
C PHE A 85 -2.05 -3.07 3.24
N ILE A 86 -1.26 -3.24 4.30
CA ILE A 86 -0.83 -4.54 4.79
C ILE A 86 -1.61 -4.82 6.06
N PHE A 87 -2.32 -5.94 6.08
CA PHE A 87 -3.05 -6.38 7.27
C PHE A 87 -2.66 -7.82 7.62
N ARG A 88 -2.42 -8.08 8.90
CA ARG A 88 -2.10 -9.42 9.42
C ARG A 88 -3.13 -9.79 10.49
N PRO A 89 -4.13 -10.64 10.19
CA PRO A 89 -5.16 -11.02 11.15
C PRO A 89 -4.57 -11.55 12.46
N GLU A 90 -3.55 -12.40 12.33
CA GLU A 90 -2.79 -13.01 13.43
C GLU A 90 -2.08 -12.03 14.38
N TYR A 91 -1.94 -10.75 14.00
CA TYR A 91 -1.39 -9.71 14.88
C TYR A 91 -2.43 -9.26 15.92
N TYR A 92 -3.70 -9.25 15.55
CA TYR A 92 -4.80 -8.82 16.43
C TYR A 92 -5.46 -10.00 17.14
N LYS A 93 -5.51 -11.16 16.49
CA LYS A 93 -6.08 -12.41 17.00
C LYS A 93 -5.19 -13.57 16.58
N PRO A 94 -4.31 -14.08 17.45
CA PRO A 94 -3.30 -15.09 17.09
C PRO A 94 -3.84 -16.35 16.41
N GLU A 95 -5.09 -16.72 16.70
CA GLU A 95 -5.81 -17.86 16.14
C GLU A 95 -6.38 -17.61 14.73
N GLU A 96 -6.52 -16.34 14.32
CA GLU A 96 -7.13 -15.96 13.04
C GLU A 96 -6.09 -16.00 11.91
N LYS A 97 -6.29 -16.92 10.97
CA LYS A 97 -5.46 -17.10 9.76
C LYS A 97 -3.93 -17.01 10.04
N PRO A 98 -3.36 -17.93 10.83
CA PRO A 98 -1.94 -17.89 11.20
C PRO A 98 -1.02 -17.86 9.99
N GLY A 99 0.01 -17.01 10.04
CA GLY A 99 0.95 -16.79 8.95
C GLY A 99 0.37 -16.15 7.70
N ARG A 100 -0.88 -15.66 7.70
CA ARG A 100 -1.45 -14.95 6.55
C ARG A 100 -1.26 -13.45 6.67
N ALA A 101 -0.96 -12.82 5.53
CA ALA A 101 -1.01 -11.39 5.34
C ALA A 101 -1.94 -11.07 4.17
N GLU A 102 -2.79 -10.07 4.37
CA GLU A 102 -3.70 -9.54 3.37
C GLU A 102 -3.07 -8.24 2.83
N ILE A 103 -2.79 -8.20 1.52
CA ILE A 103 -2.44 -6.97 0.80
C ILE A 103 -3.73 -6.42 0.19
N ILE A 104 -4.20 -5.30 0.74
CA ILE A 104 -5.46 -4.68 0.37
C ILE A 104 -5.15 -3.56 -0.63
N ILE A 105 -5.57 -3.72 -1.88
CA ILE A 105 -5.52 -2.69 -2.91
C ILE A 105 -6.72 -1.77 -2.70
N ALA A 106 -6.56 -0.77 -1.83
CA ALA A 106 -7.64 0.14 -1.45
C ALA A 106 -7.95 1.20 -2.52
N LYS A 107 -6.94 1.55 -3.33
CA LYS A 107 -7.08 2.44 -4.48
C LYS A 107 -6.24 1.94 -5.63
N HIS A 108 -6.77 2.01 -6.84
CA HIS A 108 -6.03 1.82 -8.07
C HIS A 108 -6.63 2.70 -9.17
N ARG A 109 -5.88 3.72 -9.63
CA ARG A 109 -6.39 4.68 -10.63
C ARG A 109 -6.73 4.04 -11.99
N ASN A 110 -6.01 3.00 -12.37
CA ASN A 110 -6.04 2.41 -13.72
C ASN A 110 -6.40 0.92 -13.73
N GLY A 111 -7.01 0.41 -12.67
CA GLY A 111 -7.40 -0.99 -12.61
C GLY A 111 -8.21 -1.34 -11.36
N PRO A 112 -8.43 -2.64 -11.09
CA PRO A 112 -9.31 -3.05 -10.01
C PRO A 112 -8.67 -2.81 -8.63
N THR A 113 -9.53 -2.54 -7.66
CA THR A 113 -9.25 -2.73 -6.23
C THR A 113 -9.50 -4.19 -5.84
N GLY A 114 -9.05 -4.60 -4.67
CA GLY A 114 -9.22 -5.97 -4.21
C GLY A 114 -8.30 -6.32 -3.06
N MET A 115 -8.22 -7.60 -2.75
CA MET A 115 -7.36 -8.11 -1.70
C MET A 115 -6.61 -9.34 -2.21
N ILE A 116 -5.32 -9.40 -1.92
CA ILE A 116 -4.45 -10.52 -2.25
C ILE A 116 -3.95 -11.11 -0.94
N GLU A 117 -4.18 -12.41 -0.73
CA GLU A 117 -3.62 -13.12 0.41
C GLU A 117 -2.22 -13.62 0.08
N LEU A 118 -1.29 -13.43 1.02
CA LEU A 118 0.08 -13.92 0.99
C LEU A 118 0.38 -14.73 2.25
N LEU A 119 1.39 -15.59 2.18
CA LEU A 119 1.99 -16.20 3.37
C LEU A 119 3.08 -15.26 3.90
N PHE A 120 3.08 -14.98 5.19
CA PHE A 120 4.11 -14.20 5.88
C PHE A 120 4.91 -15.07 6.84
N ARG A 121 6.22 -15.19 6.59
CA ARG A 121 7.18 -15.88 7.45
C ARG A 121 7.81 -14.89 8.42
N ARG A 122 7.29 -14.84 9.64
CA ARG A 122 7.70 -13.90 10.70
C ARG A 122 9.20 -13.99 11.03
N ASP A 123 9.74 -15.20 11.01
CA ASP A 123 11.14 -15.54 11.27
C ASP A 123 12.12 -14.96 10.23
N GLN A 124 11.62 -14.69 9.03
CA GLN A 124 12.42 -14.23 7.90
C GLN A 124 12.02 -12.83 7.40
N THR A 125 10.92 -12.28 7.90
CA THR A 125 10.30 -11.04 7.39
C THR A 125 9.99 -11.09 5.89
N LEU A 126 9.62 -12.28 5.39
CA LEU A 126 9.37 -12.52 3.95
C LEU A 126 7.90 -12.83 3.68
N PHE A 127 7.43 -12.36 2.52
CA PHE A 127 6.13 -12.69 1.96
C PHE A 127 6.30 -13.70 0.82
N TYR A 128 5.43 -14.69 0.77
CA TYR A 128 5.37 -15.69 -0.28
C TYR A 128 3.99 -15.68 -0.92
N ASN A 129 3.96 -15.94 -2.22
CA ASN A 129 2.71 -16.19 -2.91
C ASN A 129 2.08 -17.44 -2.32
N LEU A 130 0.78 -17.36 -2.01
CA LEU A 130 -0.01 -18.56 -1.82
C LEU A 130 -0.18 -19.17 -3.21
N GLU A 131 0.21 -20.43 -3.40
CA GLU A 131 -0.07 -21.14 -4.64
C GLU A 131 -1.59 -21.07 -4.89
N SER A 132 -1.99 -20.18 -5.80
CA SER A 132 -3.31 -20.28 -6.41
C SER A 132 -3.19 -21.44 -7.39
N ARG A 133 -4.00 -22.47 -7.18
CA ARG A 133 -4.29 -23.44 -8.24
C ARG A 133 -4.64 -22.60 -9.47
N ARG A 134 -3.74 -22.52 -10.46
CA ARG A 134 -4.10 -21.98 -11.78
C ARG A 134 -5.28 -22.85 -12.22
N PRO A 135 -6.46 -22.30 -12.55
CA PRO A 135 -7.38 -23.08 -13.34
C PRO A 135 -6.60 -23.50 -14.58
N GLU A 136 -6.48 -24.80 -14.82
CA GLU A 136 -5.91 -25.28 -16.07
C GLU A 136 -6.69 -24.60 -17.21
N PRO A 137 -6.01 -24.12 -18.26
CA PRO A 137 -6.73 -23.61 -19.42
C PRO A 137 -7.66 -24.75 -19.87
N GLU A 138 -8.97 -24.50 -19.85
CA GLU A 138 -9.95 -25.41 -20.45
C GLU A 138 -9.41 -25.74 -21.85
N HIS A 139 -9.07 -27.00 -22.08
CA HIS A 139 -8.79 -27.48 -23.41
C HIS A 139 -10.00 -27.11 -24.26
N ALA A 140 -9.84 -26.09 -25.11
CA ALA A 140 -10.80 -25.77 -26.15
C ALA A 140 -11.02 -27.07 -26.92
N GLN A 141 -12.17 -27.70 -26.70
CA GLN A 141 -12.58 -28.85 -27.49
C GLN A 141 -12.66 -28.33 -28.93
N ALA A 142 -11.73 -28.80 -29.76
CA ALA A 142 -11.76 -28.50 -31.18
C ALA A 142 -13.13 -28.95 -31.72
N PRO A 143 -13.79 -28.15 -32.56
CA PRO A 143 -15.08 -28.51 -33.11
C PRO A 143 -14.93 -29.83 -33.87
N SER A 144 -15.74 -30.81 -33.48
CA SER A 144 -15.88 -32.07 -34.20
C SER A 144 -16.28 -31.77 -35.64
N THR A 145 -15.47 -32.27 -36.58
CA THR A 145 -15.72 -32.28 -38.03
C THR A 145 -17.06 -32.87 -38.40
#